data_AF-A0A957EEP1-F1
#
_entry.id   AF-A0A957EEP1-F1
#
_cell.length_a   1.000
_cell.length_b   1.000
_cell.length_c   1.000
_cell.angle_alpha   90.00
_cell.angle_beta   90.00
_cell.angle_gamma   90.00
#
_symmetry.space_group_name_H-M   'P 1'
#
loop_
_entity.id
_entity.type
_entity.pdbx_description
1 polymer ?
#
loop_
_entity_poly.entity_id
_entity_poly.type
_entity_poly.pdbx_seq_one_letter_code
_entity_poly.pdbx_strand_id
1 'polypeptide(L)'
;MQAPNSSTYNKIGFHIGPGTNQEILGLWLNSMSLENIPVFLTVAGDVYLLDSLSRRLTEPNTLVFQVRPDDLNKAMGEEFRFQESAFYEQNQGHEAEAAERYWQLFQSLLPTNLMRDRVWIELLNNIALFDAPAARAAQADWLGEFATALARLVTNDQYKVAFWGWQSGQPEPHVWRTDGMLRLLHFSQRYPDNLAMSFHEFSGRLDTISPDAPDSGIGRFRHLWQICHEEDIAPPPIFITEWGWTRTRIPNPGTAVTHVIQANEELYAHFPEVRGAALWTLDREAGSIANQVADIVDPLVKMTLSRQFEITPPDLEEMAFGRSDWETDPYADYDTVSSQQGDEDPTFEKVDERSLLGNDSFDSGQTQTSYAPPDIRQQQMSQVFPGGSTVVSLAAEPEVEEDRPRQVWLKAPASSEIELLVSANTPLAEVSPDARSDDLLVWYWLER
;
A
#
# COMPACT_ATOMS: atom_id res chain seq x y z
N MET A 1 -2.01 10.06 39.31
CA MET A 1 -1.16 10.41 38.16
C MET A 1 -2.11 10.76 37.03
N GLN A 2 -2.05 11.97 36.48
CA GLN A 2 -2.74 12.25 35.22
C GLN A 2 -2.04 11.44 34.14
N ALA A 3 -2.78 10.64 33.37
CA ALA A 3 -2.25 10.04 32.16
C ALA A 3 -1.73 11.19 31.27
N PRO A 4 -0.51 11.11 30.71
CA PRO A 4 -0.09 12.09 29.73
C PRO A 4 -1.15 12.13 28.63
N ASN A 5 -1.66 13.31 28.28
CA ASN A 5 -2.45 13.49 27.07
C ASN A 5 -1.56 13.06 25.90
N SER A 6 -1.71 11.82 25.45
CA SER A 6 -0.99 11.31 24.28
C SER A 6 -1.74 11.82 23.07
N SER A 7 -1.33 12.97 22.53
CA SER A 7 -1.74 13.31 21.18
C SER A 7 -1.14 12.27 20.22
N THR A 8 -1.93 11.78 19.26
CA THR A 8 -1.44 10.99 18.13
C THR A 8 -1.47 11.83 16.87
N TYR A 9 -0.58 11.45 15.97
CA TYR A 9 -0.59 11.88 14.60
C TYR A 9 -1.68 11.13 13.80
N ASN A 10 -1.92 11.61 12.59
CA ASN A 10 -2.69 10.90 11.59
C ASN A 10 -1.97 9.58 11.24
N LYS A 11 -2.69 8.45 11.34
CA LYS A 11 -2.19 7.12 11.00
C LYS A 11 -2.45 6.72 9.55
N ILE A 12 -3.14 7.57 8.80
CA ILE A 12 -3.46 7.33 7.40
C ILE A 12 -2.24 7.60 6.53
N GLY A 13 -1.92 6.65 5.66
CA GLY A 13 -1.00 6.83 4.56
C GLY A 13 -1.57 6.25 3.28
N PHE A 14 -0.75 5.64 2.43
CA PHE A 14 -1.15 5.27 1.07
C PHE A 14 -0.76 3.86 0.68
N HIS A 15 -1.66 3.23 -0.06
CA HIS A 15 -1.33 2.08 -0.88
C HIS A 15 -0.70 2.60 -2.19
N ILE A 16 0.47 2.07 -2.55
CA ILE A 16 1.28 2.47 -3.70
C ILE A 16 1.75 1.23 -4.47
N GLY A 17 2.10 1.42 -5.73
CA GLY A 17 2.56 0.35 -6.61
C GLY A 17 3.14 0.90 -7.92
N PRO A 18 3.21 0.07 -8.97
CA PRO A 18 3.68 0.46 -10.28
C PRO A 18 3.04 1.76 -10.79
N GLY A 19 3.89 2.63 -11.35
CA GLY A 19 3.45 3.90 -11.91
C GLY A 19 3.01 4.94 -10.88
N THR A 20 3.15 4.70 -9.57
CA THR A 20 2.85 5.70 -8.53
C THR A 20 3.45 7.06 -8.88
N ASN A 21 2.62 8.12 -8.77
CA ASN A 21 3.08 9.48 -9.03
C ASN A 21 4.08 9.92 -7.95
N GLN A 22 5.37 9.94 -8.31
CA GLN A 22 6.47 10.24 -7.39
C GLN A 22 6.44 11.69 -6.88
N GLU A 23 5.91 12.64 -7.64
CA GLU A 23 5.78 14.03 -7.19
C GLU A 23 4.76 14.14 -6.06
N ILE A 24 3.61 13.48 -6.22
CA ILE A 24 2.53 13.46 -5.24
C ILE A 24 2.94 12.68 -3.98
N LEU A 25 3.56 11.51 -4.14
CA LEU A 25 4.12 10.76 -3.01
C LEU A 25 5.22 11.57 -2.32
N GLY A 26 6.08 12.25 -3.08
CA GLY A 26 7.11 13.13 -2.57
C GLY A 26 6.57 14.29 -1.74
N LEU A 27 5.47 14.92 -2.18
CA LEU A 27 4.77 15.97 -1.41
C LEU A 27 4.37 15.45 -0.03
N TRP A 28 3.74 14.27 0.04
CA TRP A 28 3.35 13.65 1.31
C TRP A 28 4.57 13.38 2.20
N LEU A 29 5.55 12.63 1.69
CA LEU A 29 6.72 12.19 2.47
C LEU A 29 7.55 13.36 2.98
N ASN A 30 7.76 14.38 2.16
CA ASN A 30 8.51 15.57 2.56
C ASN A 30 7.77 16.35 3.64
N SER A 31 6.45 16.52 3.49
CA SER A 31 5.64 17.27 4.45
C SER A 31 5.59 16.59 5.81
N MET A 32 5.38 15.27 5.85
CA MET A 32 5.36 14.51 7.10
C MET A 32 6.75 14.50 7.76
N SER A 33 7.82 14.34 6.97
CA SER A 33 9.20 14.37 7.48
C SER A 33 9.58 15.72 8.11
N LEU A 34 9.11 16.84 7.57
CA LEU A 34 9.40 18.18 8.11
C LEU A 34 8.82 18.37 9.52
N GLU A 35 7.67 17.75 9.79
CA GLU A 35 6.97 17.84 11.07
C GLU A 35 7.21 16.61 11.97
N ASN A 36 8.14 15.72 11.61
CA ASN A 36 8.43 14.46 12.30
C ASN A 36 7.19 13.57 12.52
N ILE A 37 6.28 13.58 11.56
CA ILE A 37 5.07 12.74 11.55
C ILE A 37 5.43 11.37 10.93
N PRO A 38 5.21 10.25 11.64
CA PRO A 38 5.42 8.92 11.07
C PRO A 38 4.51 8.68 9.86
N VAL A 39 5.04 8.01 8.82
CA VAL A 39 4.27 7.59 7.65
C VAL A 39 4.00 6.10 7.64
N PHE A 40 2.86 5.72 7.08
CA PHE A 40 2.49 4.33 6.78
C PHE A 40 2.34 4.17 5.26
N LEU A 41 3.02 3.19 4.67
CA LEU A 41 2.89 2.88 3.24
C LEU A 41 2.75 1.38 3.03
N THR A 42 1.88 0.99 2.11
CA THR A 42 1.83 -0.36 1.53
C THR A 42 2.33 -0.30 0.10
N VAL A 43 3.33 -1.10 -0.26
CA VAL A 43 3.86 -1.22 -1.63
C VAL A 43 3.44 -2.56 -2.21
N ALA A 44 2.66 -2.55 -3.29
CA ALA A 44 2.25 -3.77 -3.99
C ALA A 44 3.12 -4.01 -5.23
N GLY A 45 3.84 -5.14 -5.27
CA GLY A 45 4.53 -5.65 -6.47
C GLY A 45 5.73 -4.85 -7.01
N ASP A 46 5.92 -3.59 -6.60
CA ASP A 46 7.03 -2.74 -7.09
C ASP A 46 8.28 -2.85 -6.20
N VAL A 47 9.15 -3.81 -6.53
CA VAL A 47 10.39 -4.08 -5.78
C VAL A 47 11.41 -2.93 -5.85
N TYR A 48 11.42 -2.12 -6.91
CA TYR A 48 12.34 -1.00 -7.04
C TYR A 48 11.91 0.17 -6.15
N LEU A 49 10.60 0.45 -6.14
CA LEU A 49 10.02 1.42 -5.22
C LEU A 49 10.22 0.99 -3.77
N LEU A 50 10.02 -0.30 -3.48
CA LEU A 50 10.29 -0.88 -2.16
C LEU A 50 11.75 -0.65 -1.71
N ASP A 51 12.73 -1.01 -2.56
CA ASP A 51 14.16 -0.83 -2.24
C ASP A 51 14.49 0.64 -1.96
N SER A 52 14.02 1.55 -2.82
CA SER A 52 14.19 3.00 -2.64
C SER A 52 13.60 3.50 -1.32
N LEU A 53 12.35 3.12 -1.02
CA LEU A 53 11.65 3.54 0.20
C LEU A 53 12.27 2.93 1.46
N SER A 54 12.70 1.66 1.44
CA SER A 54 13.32 0.99 2.59
C SER A 54 14.63 1.65 3.04
N ARG A 55 15.37 2.25 2.09
CA ARG A 55 16.60 3.01 2.39
C ARG A 55 16.29 4.37 3.02
N ARG A 56 15.19 4.99 2.60
CA ARG A 56 14.77 6.34 3.00
C ARG A 56 13.98 6.36 4.30
N LEU A 57 13.09 5.39 4.48
CA LEU A 57 12.17 5.31 5.62
C LEU A 57 12.77 4.43 6.70
N THR A 58 12.87 4.99 7.90
CA THR A 58 13.25 4.28 9.13
C THR A 58 12.13 4.41 10.14
N GLU A 59 12.19 3.63 11.22
CA GLU A 59 11.35 3.85 12.40
C GLU A 59 11.36 5.35 12.79
N PRO A 60 10.19 5.94 13.12
CA PRO A 60 8.90 5.29 13.38
C PRO A 60 8.01 5.03 12.14
N ASN A 61 8.53 5.23 10.92
CA ASN A 61 7.75 4.97 9.70
C ASN A 61 7.53 3.46 9.51
N THR A 62 6.36 3.10 9.00
CA THR A 62 5.99 1.72 8.67
C THR A 62 5.90 1.54 7.16
N LEU A 63 6.63 0.57 6.64
CA LEU A 63 6.62 0.18 5.24
C LEU A 63 6.23 -1.29 5.15
N VAL A 64 5.10 -1.56 4.50
CA VAL A 64 4.59 -2.91 4.24
C VAL A 64 4.78 -3.23 2.76
N PHE A 65 5.31 -4.41 2.45
CA PHE A 65 5.41 -4.94 1.10
C PHE A 65 4.40 -6.05 0.91
N GLN A 66 3.51 -5.87 -0.05
CA GLN A 66 2.55 -6.86 -0.50
C GLN A 66 3.05 -7.47 -1.81
N VAL A 67 3.25 -8.79 -1.82
CA VAL A 67 3.52 -9.51 -3.06
C VAL A 67 2.19 -9.76 -3.77
N ARG A 68 2.10 -9.36 -5.04
CA ARG A 68 0.87 -9.57 -5.81
C ARG A 68 0.72 -11.06 -6.14
N PRO A 69 -0.51 -11.60 -6.16
CA PRO A 69 -0.75 -12.98 -6.58
C PRO A 69 -0.15 -13.30 -7.95
N ASP A 70 -0.15 -12.35 -8.88
CA ASP A 70 0.45 -12.53 -10.20
C ASP A 70 1.97 -12.75 -10.16
N ASP A 71 2.67 -12.15 -9.20
CA ASP A 71 4.12 -12.34 -9.05
C ASP A 71 4.42 -13.72 -8.45
N LEU A 72 3.59 -14.19 -7.51
CA LEU A 72 3.62 -15.57 -7.02
C LEU A 72 3.34 -16.57 -8.16
N ASN A 73 2.32 -16.30 -8.97
CA ASN A 73 1.96 -17.15 -10.12
C ASN A 73 3.09 -17.23 -11.15
N LYS A 74 3.71 -16.08 -11.48
CA LYS A 74 4.86 -16.06 -12.40
C LYS A 74 6.03 -16.88 -11.85
N ALA A 75 6.30 -16.82 -10.55
CA ALA A 75 7.40 -17.58 -9.93
C ALA A 75 7.14 -19.09 -9.87
N MET A 76 5.89 -19.51 -9.70
CA MET A 76 5.53 -20.93 -9.72
C MET A 76 5.40 -21.52 -11.14
N GLY A 77 5.36 -20.66 -12.16
CA GLY A 77 5.12 -21.05 -13.55
C GLY A 77 3.63 -21.10 -13.90
N GLU A 78 3.30 -20.97 -15.19
CA GLU A 78 1.92 -20.83 -15.68
C GLU A 78 0.99 -22.00 -15.33
N GLU A 79 1.56 -23.18 -15.01
CA GLU A 79 0.81 -24.37 -14.57
C GLU A 79 0.30 -24.26 -13.13
N PHE A 80 0.83 -23.33 -12.33
CA PHE A 80 0.45 -23.10 -10.94
C PHE A 80 -0.09 -21.69 -10.76
N ARG A 81 -1.42 -21.58 -10.75
CA ARG A 81 -2.10 -20.40 -10.21
C ARG A 81 -2.31 -20.61 -8.72
N PHE A 82 -1.60 -19.83 -7.91
CA PHE A 82 -1.92 -19.64 -6.51
C PHE A 82 -3.36 -19.12 -6.43
N GLN A 83 -4.24 -19.97 -5.93
CA GLN A 83 -5.55 -19.59 -5.42
C GLN A 83 -5.60 -20.12 -3.99
N GLU A 84 -5.87 -19.25 -3.03
CA GLU A 84 -5.83 -19.54 -1.60
C GLU A 84 -6.71 -20.76 -1.26
N SER A 85 -7.90 -20.84 -1.85
CA SER A 85 -8.84 -21.95 -1.68
C SER A 85 -8.28 -23.27 -2.24
N ALA A 86 -7.71 -23.25 -3.44
CA ALA A 86 -7.08 -24.43 -4.03
C ALA A 86 -5.83 -24.86 -3.25
N PHE A 87 -5.05 -23.89 -2.75
CA PHE A 87 -3.89 -24.14 -1.91
C PHE A 87 -4.30 -24.77 -0.58
N TYR A 88 -5.39 -24.30 0.04
CA TYR A 88 -6.00 -24.95 1.21
C TYR A 88 -6.41 -26.39 0.89
N GLU A 89 -7.23 -26.61 -0.14
CA GLU A 89 -7.78 -27.93 -0.47
C GLU A 89 -6.69 -28.98 -0.74
N GLN A 90 -5.59 -28.58 -1.37
CA GLN A 90 -4.47 -29.48 -1.70
C GLN A 90 -3.61 -29.84 -0.48
N ASN A 91 -3.70 -29.10 0.62
CA ASN A 91 -2.74 -29.15 1.72
C ASN A 91 -3.38 -29.34 3.11
N GLN A 92 -4.63 -29.79 3.17
CA GLN A 92 -5.27 -30.16 4.44
C GLN A 92 -4.48 -31.26 5.16
N GLY A 93 -4.18 -31.06 6.45
CA GLY A 93 -3.40 -32.00 7.27
C GLY A 93 -1.89 -31.97 7.00
N HIS A 94 -1.41 -31.02 6.19
CA HIS A 94 -0.01 -30.82 5.83
C HIS A 94 0.40 -29.35 5.98
N GLU A 95 -0.10 -28.69 7.03
CA GLU A 95 0.03 -27.25 7.28
C GLU A 95 1.51 -26.83 7.37
N ALA A 96 2.33 -27.63 8.05
CA ALA A 96 3.75 -27.36 8.21
C ALA A 96 4.53 -27.47 6.88
N GLU A 97 4.31 -28.54 6.11
CA GLU A 97 4.95 -28.72 4.81
C GLU A 97 4.46 -27.69 3.77
N ALA A 98 3.19 -27.25 3.87
CA ALA A 98 2.68 -26.14 3.10
C ALA A 98 3.37 -24.83 3.46
N ALA A 99 3.55 -24.53 4.75
CA ALA A 99 4.24 -23.33 5.21
C ALA A 99 5.69 -23.28 4.74
N GLU A 100 6.42 -24.39 4.81
CA GLU A 100 7.80 -24.47 4.31
C GLU A 100 7.90 -24.20 2.81
N ARG A 101 7.04 -24.82 2.00
CA ARG A 101 7.03 -24.60 0.55
C ARG A 101 6.64 -23.17 0.19
N TYR A 102 5.61 -22.63 0.85
CA TYR A 102 5.18 -21.26 0.63
C TYR A 102 6.30 -20.28 0.99
N TRP A 103 6.97 -20.48 2.12
CA TRP A 103 8.07 -19.61 2.54
C TRP A 103 9.26 -19.66 1.58
N GLN A 104 9.66 -20.85 1.14
CA GLN A 104 10.75 -21.01 0.16
C GLN A 104 10.44 -20.29 -1.16
N LEU A 105 9.22 -20.42 -1.66
CA LEU A 105 8.77 -19.70 -2.84
C LEU A 105 8.82 -18.19 -2.60
N PHE A 106 8.27 -17.73 -1.47
CA PHE A 106 8.21 -16.32 -1.15
C PHE A 106 9.61 -15.70 -1.04
N GLN A 107 10.55 -16.38 -0.39
CA GLN A 107 11.95 -15.93 -0.29
C GLN A 107 12.63 -15.80 -1.65
N SER A 108 12.25 -16.61 -2.64
CA SER A 108 12.80 -16.53 -3.99
C SER A 108 12.36 -15.26 -4.76
N LEU A 109 11.25 -14.65 -4.32
CA LEU A 109 10.71 -13.41 -4.90
C LEU A 109 11.28 -12.14 -4.26
N LEU A 110 11.84 -12.26 -3.06
CA LEU A 110 12.34 -11.10 -2.34
C LEU A 110 13.67 -10.61 -2.91
N PRO A 111 13.87 -9.28 -3.00
CA PRO A 111 15.18 -8.72 -3.33
C PRO A 111 16.23 -9.20 -2.32
N THR A 112 17.38 -9.66 -2.83
CA THR A 112 18.48 -10.13 -1.97
C THR A 112 19.02 -9.06 -1.02
N ASN A 113 18.84 -7.78 -1.37
CA ASN A 113 19.24 -6.61 -0.62
C ASN A 113 18.11 -5.98 0.21
N LEU A 114 16.97 -6.66 0.39
CA LEU A 114 15.86 -6.16 1.18
C LEU A 114 16.29 -5.86 2.63
N MET A 115 15.99 -4.66 3.11
CA MET A 115 16.23 -4.25 4.50
C MET A 115 15.17 -4.87 5.43
N ARG A 116 15.38 -6.13 5.83
CA ARG A 116 14.42 -6.96 6.58
C ARG A 116 13.96 -6.36 7.91
N ASP A 117 14.80 -5.54 8.54
CA ASP A 117 14.49 -4.84 9.78
C ASP A 117 13.58 -3.62 9.59
N ARG A 118 13.39 -3.17 8.35
CA ARG A 118 12.62 -1.95 8.00
C ARG A 118 11.33 -2.24 7.25
N VAL A 119 11.21 -3.42 6.64
CA VAL A 119 10.09 -3.79 5.80
C VAL A 119 9.28 -4.89 6.47
N TRP A 120 7.99 -4.62 6.67
CA TRP A 120 7.00 -5.64 6.97
C TRP A 120 6.56 -6.29 5.67
N ILE A 121 6.32 -7.59 5.71
CA ILE A 121 5.89 -8.34 4.54
C ILE A 121 4.47 -8.84 4.79
N GLU A 122 3.52 -8.40 3.96
CA GLU A 122 2.18 -8.98 3.99
C GLU A 122 2.19 -10.32 3.23
N LEU A 123 1.76 -11.36 3.93
CA LEU A 123 1.65 -12.71 3.38
C LEU A 123 0.19 -13.00 3.07
N LEU A 124 -0.07 -13.54 1.87
CA LEU A 124 -1.40 -13.76 1.28
C LEU A 124 -2.26 -12.50 1.15
N ASN A 125 -2.86 -12.31 -0.02
CA ASN A 125 -3.60 -11.10 -0.36
C ASN A 125 -5.07 -11.41 -0.64
N ASN A 126 -5.98 -10.58 -0.12
CA ASN A 126 -7.44 -10.70 -0.25
C ASN A 126 -7.97 -12.11 0.09
N ILE A 127 -7.58 -12.67 1.23
CA ILE A 127 -8.10 -13.98 1.66
C ILE A 127 -9.61 -13.89 1.84
N ALA A 128 -10.32 -14.78 1.15
CA ALA A 128 -11.73 -15.05 1.32
C ALA A 128 -11.95 -16.44 1.91
N LEU A 129 -12.82 -16.54 2.89
CA LEU A 129 -13.27 -17.80 3.46
C LEU A 129 -14.46 -18.37 2.68
N PHE A 130 -14.64 -19.69 2.74
CA PHE A 130 -15.81 -20.35 2.15
C PHE A 130 -17.13 -19.90 2.76
N ASP A 131 -18.21 -19.94 1.95
CA ASP A 131 -19.56 -19.57 2.38
C ASP A 131 -20.17 -20.55 3.38
N ALA A 132 -19.91 -21.85 3.19
CA ALA A 132 -20.52 -22.88 4.02
C ALA A 132 -19.93 -22.86 5.44
N PRO A 133 -20.72 -22.69 6.51
CA PRO A 133 -20.19 -22.45 7.86
C PRO A 133 -19.18 -23.49 8.35
N ALA A 134 -19.40 -24.78 8.05
CA ALA A 134 -18.47 -25.83 8.42
C ALA A 134 -17.15 -25.78 7.63
N ALA A 135 -17.23 -25.46 6.34
CA ALA A 135 -16.04 -25.31 5.49
C ALA A 135 -15.24 -24.06 5.87
N ARG A 136 -15.94 -22.97 6.21
CA ARG A 136 -15.37 -21.73 6.74
C ARG A 136 -14.56 -21.97 8.01
N ALA A 137 -15.17 -22.62 9.00
CA ALA A 137 -14.49 -22.93 10.26
C ALA A 137 -13.27 -23.83 10.05
N ALA A 138 -13.38 -24.84 9.18
CA ALA A 138 -12.24 -25.72 8.85
C ALA A 138 -11.10 -24.98 8.13
N GLN A 139 -11.43 -24.09 7.19
CA GLN A 139 -10.44 -23.28 6.48
C GLN A 139 -9.77 -22.28 7.43
N ALA A 140 -10.53 -21.65 8.31
CA ALA A 140 -10.03 -20.75 9.34
C ALA A 140 -9.03 -21.43 10.29
N ASP A 141 -9.39 -22.62 10.77
CA ASP A 141 -8.55 -23.42 11.67
C ASP A 141 -7.24 -23.82 10.97
N TRP A 142 -7.33 -24.30 9.72
CA TRP A 142 -6.17 -24.61 8.91
C TRP A 142 -5.29 -23.39 8.65
N LEU A 143 -5.87 -22.22 8.32
CA LEU A 143 -5.13 -20.98 8.09
C LEU A 143 -4.35 -20.60 9.34
N GLY A 144 -4.94 -20.71 10.53
CA GLY A 144 -4.25 -20.42 11.78
C GLY A 144 -3.09 -21.38 12.08
N GLU A 145 -3.25 -22.68 11.84
CA GLU A 145 -2.17 -23.67 11.99
C GLU A 145 -1.04 -23.45 10.95
N PHE A 146 -1.40 -23.21 9.69
CA PHE A 146 -0.47 -22.86 8.61
C PHE A 146 0.31 -21.58 8.91
N ALA A 147 -0.36 -20.50 9.32
CA ALA A 147 0.32 -19.27 9.74
C ALA A 147 1.19 -19.48 10.96
N THR A 148 0.79 -20.32 11.92
CA THR A 148 1.64 -20.62 13.08
C THR A 148 2.94 -21.31 12.66
N ALA A 149 2.87 -22.26 11.72
CA ALA A 149 4.06 -22.89 11.16
C ALA A 149 4.93 -21.87 10.40
N LEU A 150 4.31 -21.03 9.58
CA LEU A 150 4.99 -19.98 8.81
C LEU A 150 5.63 -18.93 9.72
N ALA A 151 4.93 -18.51 10.78
CA ALA A 151 5.42 -17.59 11.81
C ALA A 151 6.72 -18.09 12.48
N ARG A 152 6.87 -19.41 12.65
CA ARG A 152 8.12 -20.00 13.18
C ARG A 152 9.28 -19.88 12.20
N LEU A 153 9.02 -20.06 10.91
CA LEU A 153 10.04 -19.94 9.86
C LEU A 153 10.51 -18.48 9.72
N VAL A 154 9.57 -17.55 9.58
CA VAL A 154 9.88 -16.13 9.36
C VAL A 154 10.54 -15.47 10.56
N THR A 155 10.17 -15.86 11.79
CA THR A 155 10.84 -15.35 13.01
C THR A 155 12.25 -15.92 13.16
N ASN A 156 12.46 -17.20 12.83
CA ASN A 156 13.82 -17.78 12.79
C ASN A 156 14.71 -17.08 11.75
N ASP A 157 14.14 -16.70 10.61
CA ASP A 157 14.84 -15.99 9.54
C ASP A 157 14.92 -14.46 9.76
N GLN A 158 14.40 -13.99 10.90
CA GLN A 158 14.40 -12.59 11.34
C GLN A 158 13.68 -11.61 10.39
N TYR A 159 12.61 -12.08 9.75
CA TYR A 159 11.72 -11.23 8.98
C TYR A 159 10.63 -10.61 9.86
N LYS A 160 10.07 -9.50 9.38
CA LYS A 160 8.84 -8.89 9.88
C LYS A 160 7.72 -9.23 8.91
N VAL A 161 6.61 -9.81 9.38
CA VAL A 161 5.49 -10.23 8.53
C VAL A 161 4.13 -9.85 9.13
N ALA A 162 3.14 -9.69 8.26
CA ALA A 162 1.75 -9.45 8.61
C ALA A 162 0.84 -10.53 8.00
N PHE A 163 -0.04 -11.10 8.82
CA PHE A 163 -1.01 -12.15 8.46
C PHE A 163 -2.44 -11.64 8.67
N TRP A 164 -3.37 -11.61 7.75
CA TRP A 164 -3.37 -11.84 6.32
C TRP A 164 -3.92 -10.58 5.67
N GLY A 165 -3.70 -10.29 4.40
CA GLY A 165 -4.53 -9.29 3.72
C GLY A 165 -5.95 -9.83 3.59
N TRP A 166 -6.82 -9.69 4.59
CA TRP A 166 -8.19 -10.21 4.53
C TRP A 166 -9.01 -9.47 3.48
N GLN A 167 -9.86 -10.16 2.72
CA GLN A 167 -10.86 -9.51 1.90
C GLN A 167 -11.74 -8.59 2.77
N SER A 168 -12.14 -7.44 2.23
CA SER A 168 -13.01 -6.50 2.94
C SER A 168 -14.28 -7.16 3.47
N GLY A 169 -14.57 -6.89 4.74
CA GLY A 169 -15.70 -7.49 5.46
C GLY A 169 -15.36 -8.81 6.16
N GLN A 170 -14.18 -9.38 5.91
CA GLN A 170 -13.71 -10.63 6.50
C GLN A 170 -12.52 -10.41 7.47
N PRO A 171 -12.26 -11.39 8.35
CA PRO A 171 -13.08 -12.56 8.62
C PRO A 171 -14.18 -12.27 9.63
N GLU A 172 -15.15 -13.15 9.73
CA GLU A 172 -16.17 -13.07 10.75
C GLU A 172 -15.56 -13.29 12.15
N PRO A 173 -16.14 -12.69 13.20
CA PRO A 173 -15.57 -12.73 14.56
C PRO A 173 -15.35 -14.15 15.10
N HIS A 174 -16.22 -15.10 14.79
CA HIS A 174 -16.07 -16.48 15.25
C HIS A 174 -14.88 -17.22 14.61
N VAL A 175 -14.39 -16.76 13.45
CA VAL A 175 -13.21 -17.33 12.76
C VAL A 175 -11.97 -17.20 13.65
N TRP A 176 -11.79 -16.05 14.29
CA TRP A 176 -10.67 -15.78 15.19
C TRP A 176 -10.64 -16.69 16.44
N ARG A 177 -11.76 -17.35 16.76
CA ARG A 177 -11.89 -18.26 17.91
C ARG A 177 -11.63 -19.73 17.58
N THR A 178 -11.33 -20.05 16.32
CA THR A 178 -10.87 -21.39 15.97
C THR A 178 -9.54 -21.69 16.68
N ASP A 179 -9.28 -22.95 16.99
CA ASP A 179 -8.09 -23.37 17.75
C ASP A 179 -6.80 -22.95 17.04
N GLY A 180 -6.75 -23.09 15.71
CA GLY A 180 -5.64 -22.65 14.88
C GLY A 180 -5.41 -21.14 14.93
N MET A 181 -6.47 -20.33 14.85
CA MET A 181 -6.33 -18.87 14.93
C MET A 181 -5.86 -18.43 16.32
N LEU A 182 -6.42 -19.01 17.39
CA LEU A 182 -5.95 -18.74 18.75
C LEU A 182 -4.49 -19.18 18.94
N ARG A 183 -4.06 -20.28 18.31
CA ARG A 183 -2.65 -20.69 18.33
C ARG A 183 -1.76 -19.64 17.66
N LEU A 184 -2.16 -19.09 16.52
CA LEU A 184 -1.44 -18.01 15.85
C LEU A 184 -1.33 -16.77 16.73
N LEU A 185 -2.42 -16.35 17.38
CA LEU A 185 -2.44 -15.17 18.23
C LEU A 185 -1.57 -15.35 19.47
N HIS A 186 -1.64 -16.51 20.14
CA HIS A 186 -0.74 -16.87 21.23
C HIS A 186 0.73 -16.92 20.80
N PHE A 187 1.01 -17.31 19.54
CA PHE A 187 2.36 -17.26 19.01
C PHE A 187 2.80 -15.80 18.80
N SER A 188 1.95 -14.98 18.18
CA SER A 188 2.23 -13.61 17.76
C SER A 188 2.52 -12.66 18.92
N GLN A 189 1.82 -12.80 20.05
CA GLN A 189 2.08 -11.97 21.25
C GLN A 189 3.52 -12.07 21.78
N ARG A 190 4.26 -13.13 21.44
CA ARG A 190 5.66 -13.30 21.86
C ARG A 190 6.66 -12.60 20.94
N TYR A 191 6.21 -12.14 19.77
CA TYR A 191 7.04 -11.51 18.75
C TYR A 191 6.36 -10.26 18.17
N PRO A 192 5.97 -9.28 19.01
CA PRO A 192 5.23 -8.09 18.56
C PRO A 192 6.03 -7.20 17.59
N ASP A 193 7.36 -7.36 17.52
CA ASP A 193 8.22 -6.61 16.59
C ASP A 193 8.43 -7.34 15.24
N ASN A 194 7.94 -8.58 15.11
CA ASN A 194 8.11 -9.41 13.92
C ASN A 194 6.79 -9.88 13.31
N LEU A 195 5.72 -9.99 14.11
CA LEU A 195 4.45 -10.58 13.68
C LEU A 195 3.32 -9.57 13.89
N ALA A 196 2.62 -9.25 12.82
CA ALA A 196 1.46 -8.38 12.80
C ALA A 196 0.26 -9.08 12.17
N MET A 197 -0.92 -8.46 12.29
CA MET A 197 -2.11 -8.84 11.53
C MET A 197 -2.44 -7.77 10.49
N SER A 198 -2.96 -8.19 9.34
CA SER A 198 -3.38 -7.26 8.29
C SER A 198 -4.88 -7.33 7.99
N PHE A 199 -5.43 -6.28 7.38
CA PHE A 199 -6.84 -6.18 7.00
C PHE A 199 -7.01 -5.28 5.78
N HIS A 200 -7.96 -5.61 4.91
CA HIS A 200 -8.48 -4.67 3.93
C HIS A 200 -9.86 -4.18 4.38
N GLU A 201 -10.08 -2.88 4.34
CA GLU A 201 -11.29 -2.27 4.90
C GLU A 201 -11.91 -1.28 3.91
N PHE A 202 -12.98 -1.69 3.23
CA PHE A 202 -13.76 -0.81 2.37
C PHE A 202 -15.17 -0.63 2.92
N SER A 203 -15.68 0.60 2.91
CA SER A 203 -17.08 0.83 3.32
C SER A 203 -18.08 0.33 2.28
N GLY A 204 -17.64 0.08 1.04
CA GLY A 204 -18.52 -0.22 -0.10
C GLY A 204 -19.37 0.98 -0.53
N ARG A 205 -19.15 2.17 0.05
CA ARG A 205 -20.06 3.32 -0.05
C ARG A 205 -19.32 4.64 -0.17
N LEU A 206 -19.80 5.53 -1.05
CA LEU A 206 -19.21 6.86 -1.23
C LEU A 206 -19.75 7.90 -0.22
N ASP A 207 -20.88 7.64 0.40
CA ASP A 207 -21.56 8.60 1.29
C ASP A 207 -21.13 8.46 2.76
N THR A 208 -20.38 7.42 3.11
CA THR A 208 -19.94 7.16 4.49
C THR A 208 -18.65 6.34 4.54
N ILE A 209 -17.92 6.51 5.63
CA ILE A 209 -16.79 5.66 6.03
C ILE A 209 -16.98 5.10 7.45
N SER A 210 -18.18 5.25 8.00
CA SER A 210 -18.47 4.81 9.37
C SER A 210 -18.29 3.29 9.48
N PRO A 211 -17.62 2.80 10.53
CA PRO A 211 -17.54 1.37 10.81
C PRO A 211 -18.87 0.77 11.27
N ASP A 212 -19.85 1.61 11.62
CA ASP A 212 -21.17 1.18 12.09
C ASP A 212 -22.24 1.32 10.99
N ALA A 213 -21.85 1.75 9.78
CA ALA A 213 -22.75 1.73 8.64
C ALA A 213 -23.08 0.28 8.25
N PRO A 214 -24.33 -0.01 7.83
CA PRO A 214 -24.68 -1.31 7.29
C PRO A 214 -23.73 -1.70 6.16
N ASP A 215 -23.32 -2.96 6.15
CA ASP A 215 -22.46 -3.55 5.13
C ASP A 215 -21.02 -3.00 5.08
N SER A 216 -20.62 -2.15 6.02
CA SER A 216 -19.27 -1.57 6.06
C SER A 216 -18.21 -2.61 6.46
N GLY A 217 -17.12 -2.66 5.69
CA GLY A 217 -15.91 -3.40 6.06
C GLY A 217 -14.96 -2.61 6.97
N ILE A 218 -15.28 -1.37 7.34
CA ILE A 218 -14.41 -0.51 8.16
C ILE A 218 -14.43 -0.96 9.63
N GLY A 219 -13.26 -1.02 10.27
CA GLY A 219 -13.11 -1.31 11.70
C GLY A 219 -13.27 -2.77 12.09
N ARG A 220 -13.09 -3.72 11.16
CA ARG A 220 -13.18 -5.17 11.41
C ARG A 220 -12.10 -5.67 12.34
N PHE A 221 -10.95 -5.00 12.36
CA PHE A 221 -9.87 -5.31 13.30
C PHE A 221 -10.32 -5.22 14.78
N ARG A 222 -11.39 -4.46 15.09
CA ARG A 222 -11.94 -4.36 16.46
C ARG A 222 -12.36 -5.72 17.02
N HIS A 223 -12.83 -6.62 16.17
CA HIS A 223 -13.22 -7.98 16.58
C HIS A 223 -12.01 -8.80 17.01
N LEU A 224 -10.91 -8.74 16.26
CA LEU A 224 -9.65 -9.37 16.64
C LEU A 224 -9.18 -8.85 18.00
N TRP A 225 -9.20 -7.52 18.17
CA TRP A 225 -8.76 -6.86 19.39
C TRP A 225 -9.61 -7.28 20.60
N GLN A 226 -10.94 -7.31 20.45
CA GLN A 226 -11.87 -7.80 21.49
C GLN A 226 -11.57 -9.26 21.86
N ILE A 227 -11.38 -10.13 20.86
CA ILE A 227 -11.11 -11.55 21.09
C ILE A 227 -9.78 -11.75 21.82
N CYS A 228 -8.74 -10.99 21.45
CA CYS A 228 -7.48 -11.00 22.19
C CYS A 228 -7.70 -10.64 23.67
N HIS A 229 -8.51 -9.62 23.96
CA HIS A 229 -8.84 -9.25 25.34
C HIS A 229 -9.59 -10.37 26.08
N GLU A 230 -10.62 -10.95 25.47
CA GLU A 230 -11.42 -12.02 26.09
C GLU A 230 -10.62 -13.29 26.36
N GLU A 231 -9.58 -13.55 25.56
CA GLU A 231 -8.70 -14.72 25.67
C GLU A 231 -7.40 -14.44 26.46
N ASP A 232 -7.25 -13.25 27.06
CA ASP A 232 -6.05 -12.81 27.78
C ASP A 232 -4.76 -12.90 26.92
N ILE A 233 -4.89 -12.50 25.65
CA ILE A 233 -3.81 -12.42 24.66
C ILE A 233 -3.48 -10.95 24.41
N ALA A 234 -2.20 -10.58 24.45
CA ALA A 234 -1.80 -9.24 24.01
C ALA A 234 -2.05 -9.10 22.49
N PRO A 235 -2.82 -8.10 22.05
CA PRO A 235 -3.12 -7.95 20.62
C PRO A 235 -1.84 -7.69 19.82
N PRO A 236 -1.67 -8.34 18.65
CA PRO A 236 -0.52 -8.08 17.77
C PRO A 236 -0.64 -6.67 17.16
N PRO A 237 0.45 -6.10 16.61
CA PRO A 237 0.34 -4.96 15.71
C PRO A 237 -0.66 -5.24 14.58
N ILE A 238 -1.37 -4.21 14.15
CA ILE A 238 -2.40 -4.28 13.13
C ILE A 238 -2.05 -3.30 12.00
N PHE A 239 -2.13 -3.77 10.77
CA PHE A 239 -2.00 -2.99 9.55
C PHE A 239 -3.31 -3.02 8.79
N ILE A 240 -3.76 -1.86 8.34
CA ILE A 240 -4.86 -1.79 7.37
C ILE A 240 -4.20 -1.49 6.02
N THR A 241 -3.82 -2.52 5.29
CA THR A 241 -2.94 -2.39 4.12
C THR A 241 -3.65 -1.90 2.87
N GLU A 242 -4.98 -2.02 2.83
CA GLU A 242 -5.86 -1.38 1.85
C GLU A 242 -7.10 -0.87 2.59
N TRP A 243 -7.46 0.40 2.41
CA TRP A 243 -8.76 0.87 2.87
C TRP A 243 -9.32 2.00 2.03
N GLY A 244 -10.64 2.21 2.12
CA GLY A 244 -11.29 3.32 1.44
C GLY A 244 -12.80 3.15 1.32
N TRP A 245 -13.36 3.70 0.25
CA TRP A 245 -14.80 3.72 0.01
C TRP A 245 -15.23 2.55 -0.88
N THR A 246 -15.00 2.68 -2.18
CA THR A 246 -15.16 1.58 -3.13
C THR A 246 -13.82 1.28 -3.79
N ARG A 247 -13.73 0.14 -4.48
CA ARG A 247 -12.50 -0.30 -5.15
C ARG A 247 -12.05 0.64 -6.29
N THR A 248 -13.00 1.35 -6.91
CA THR A 248 -12.76 2.09 -8.17
C THR A 248 -13.03 3.59 -8.04
N ARG A 249 -13.62 4.04 -6.93
CA ARG A 249 -14.04 5.44 -6.76
C ARG A 249 -13.86 5.90 -5.32
N ILE A 250 -13.55 7.18 -5.19
CA ILE A 250 -13.64 7.91 -3.93
C ILE A 250 -14.74 8.98 -4.01
N PRO A 251 -15.21 9.52 -2.88
CA PRO A 251 -16.11 10.66 -2.87
C PRO A 251 -15.43 11.89 -3.48
N ASN A 252 -16.18 12.98 -3.66
CA ASN A 252 -15.55 14.24 -4.04
C ASN A 252 -14.45 14.63 -3.03
N PRO A 253 -13.39 15.36 -3.44
CA PRO A 253 -12.22 15.63 -2.61
C PRO A 253 -12.52 16.17 -1.19
N GLY A 254 -13.49 17.08 -1.06
CA GLY A 254 -13.84 17.65 0.25
C GLY A 254 -14.47 16.63 1.19
N THR A 255 -15.39 15.81 0.67
CA THR A 255 -15.98 14.69 1.42
C THR A 255 -14.94 13.63 1.75
N ALA A 256 -14.09 13.25 0.78
CA ALA A 256 -13.05 12.25 0.98
C ALA A 256 -12.08 12.64 2.11
N VAL A 257 -11.57 13.88 2.10
CA VAL A 257 -10.70 14.37 3.18
C VAL A 257 -11.43 14.37 4.53
N THR A 258 -12.70 14.78 4.57
CA THR A 258 -13.50 14.77 5.82
C THR A 258 -13.64 13.35 6.38
N HIS A 259 -14.00 12.39 5.53
CA HIS A 259 -14.11 10.98 5.90
C HIS A 259 -12.76 10.41 6.37
N VAL A 260 -11.64 10.77 5.72
CA VAL A 260 -10.32 10.30 6.16
C VAL A 260 -9.98 10.76 7.56
N ILE A 261 -10.29 12.01 7.89
CA ILE A 261 -10.13 12.53 9.25
C ILE A 261 -11.03 11.76 10.21
N GLN A 262 -12.30 11.60 9.85
CA GLN A 262 -13.27 10.90 10.67
C GLN A 262 -12.81 9.48 11.00
N ALA A 263 -12.35 8.71 10.01
CA ALA A 263 -11.84 7.36 10.23
C ALA A 263 -10.60 7.34 11.14
N ASN A 264 -9.70 8.31 10.99
CA ASN A 264 -8.55 8.40 11.90
C ASN A 264 -9.00 8.77 13.32
N GLU A 265 -9.77 9.84 13.46
CA GLU A 265 -10.18 10.44 14.72
C GLU A 265 -11.12 9.55 15.53
N GLU A 266 -12.06 8.87 14.89
CA GLU A 266 -13.10 8.06 15.57
C GLU A 266 -12.71 6.59 15.70
N LEU A 267 -11.70 6.12 14.96
CA LEU A 267 -11.34 4.70 14.90
C LEU A 267 -9.85 4.47 15.06
N TYR A 268 -9.03 4.65 14.02
CA TYR A 268 -7.66 4.12 14.02
C TYR A 268 -6.73 4.75 15.06
N ALA A 269 -6.91 6.04 15.38
CA ALA A 269 -6.11 6.75 16.39
C ALA A 269 -6.23 6.13 17.79
N HIS A 270 -7.40 5.55 18.11
CA HIS A 270 -7.71 5.02 19.44
C HIS A 270 -7.00 3.72 19.77
N PHE A 271 -6.50 2.98 18.79
CA PHE A 271 -5.88 1.66 18.99
C PHE A 271 -4.36 1.72 18.78
N PRO A 272 -3.53 1.68 19.84
CA PRO A 272 -2.07 1.72 19.71
C PRO A 272 -1.50 0.62 18.81
N GLU A 273 -2.18 -0.52 18.74
CA GLU A 273 -1.81 -1.66 17.90
C GLU A 273 -1.95 -1.36 16.41
N VAL A 274 -2.92 -0.52 16.01
CA VAL A 274 -3.05 -0.06 14.63
C VAL A 274 -1.88 0.87 14.31
N ARG A 275 -0.92 0.38 13.52
CA ARG A 275 0.28 1.14 13.14
C ARG A 275 0.04 2.06 11.95
N GLY A 276 -0.98 1.77 11.15
CA GLY A 276 -1.44 2.66 10.09
C GLY A 276 -2.46 2.03 9.17
N ALA A 277 -3.02 2.88 8.31
CA ALA A 277 -4.00 2.49 7.30
C ALA A 277 -3.68 3.13 5.94
N ALA A 278 -3.46 2.30 4.92
CA ALA A 278 -3.05 2.71 3.58
C ALA A 278 -4.26 2.95 2.66
N LEU A 279 -4.52 4.22 2.35
CA LEU A 279 -5.64 4.60 1.50
C LEU A 279 -5.45 4.06 0.07
N TRP A 280 -6.47 3.37 -0.43
CA TRP A 280 -6.51 2.77 -1.75
C TRP A 280 -6.90 3.80 -2.83
N THR A 281 -6.06 4.10 -3.82
CA THR A 281 -4.64 3.79 -3.98
C THR A 281 -3.99 4.87 -4.86
N LEU A 282 -2.67 5.05 -4.79
CA LEU A 282 -1.87 5.86 -5.72
C LEU A 282 -1.20 5.01 -6.83
N ASP A 283 -1.40 3.69 -6.80
CA ASP A 283 -0.98 2.75 -7.84
C ASP A 283 -1.72 3.02 -9.16
N ARG A 284 -0.99 3.38 -10.22
CA ARG A 284 -1.61 3.75 -11.50
C ARG A 284 -2.18 2.57 -12.27
N GLU A 285 -1.75 1.34 -11.96
CA GLU A 285 -2.33 0.15 -12.57
C GLU A 285 -3.76 -0.13 -12.06
N ALA A 286 -4.16 0.49 -10.94
CA ALA A 286 -5.54 0.48 -10.45
C ALA A 286 -6.50 1.40 -11.24
N GLY A 287 -6.00 2.10 -12.27
CA GLY A 287 -6.81 2.91 -13.17
C GLY A 287 -7.15 4.30 -12.62
N SER A 288 -8.37 4.76 -12.89
CA SER A 288 -8.76 6.17 -12.65
C SER A 288 -8.78 6.56 -11.17
N ILE A 289 -8.93 5.60 -10.24
CA ILE A 289 -8.90 5.85 -8.81
C ILE A 289 -7.57 6.47 -8.36
N ALA A 290 -6.45 6.11 -9.01
CA ALA A 290 -5.13 6.66 -8.70
C ALA A 290 -5.08 8.18 -8.82
N ASN A 291 -5.75 8.72 -9.84
CA ASN A 291 -5.84 10.16 -10.05
C ASN A 291 -6.78 10.80 -9.02
N GLN A 292 -7.90 10.15 -8.70
CA GLN A 292 -8.82 10.67 -7.68
C GLN A 292 -8.14 10.75 -6.30
N VAL A 293 -7.36 9.74 -5.92
CA VAL A 293 -6.58 9.76 -4.68
C VAL A 293 -5.47 10.81 -4.73
N ALA A 294 -4.80 10.98 -5.88
CA ALA A 294 -3.82 12.04 -6.05
C ALA A 294 -4.42 13.44 -5.80
N ASP A 295 -5.67 13.68 -6.23
CA ASP A 295 -6.38 14.96 -6.04
C ASP A 295 -6.61 15.33 -4.57
N ILE A 296 -6.59 14.34 -3.65
CA ILE A 296 -6.80 14.58 -2.21
C ILE A 296 -5.51 14.62 -1.40
N VAL A 297 -4.33 14.34 -1.98
CA VAL A 297 -3.08 14.31 -1.22
C VAL A 297 -2.71 15.68 -0.65
N ASP A 298 -2.70 16.74 -1.45
CA ASP A 298 -2.39 18.11 -0.97
C ASP A 298 -3.37 18.58 0.14
N PRO A 299 -4.70 18.48 -0.01
CA PRO A 299 -5.59 18.86 1.08
C PRO A 299 -5.46 17.95 2.31
N LEU A 300 -5.12 16.65 2.14
CA LEU A 300 -4.86 15.75 3.25
C LEU A 300 -3.55 16.10 3.99
N VAL A 301 -2.50 16.52 3.27
CA VAL A 301 -1.28 17.08 3.88
C VAL A 301 -1.63 18.28 4.75
N LYS A 302 -2.28 19.29 4.17
CA LYS A 302 -2.65 20.52 4.88
C LYS A 302 -3.47 20.23 6.13
N MET A 303 -4.42 19.31 6.01
CA MET A 303 -5.21 18.85 7.13
C MET A 303 -4.31 18.21 8.21
N THR A 304 -3.50 17.22 7.84
CA THR A 304 -2.69 16.42 8.77
C THR A 304 -1.75 17.31 9.57
N LEU A 305 -1.13 18.30 8.93
CA LEU A 305 -0.24 19.25 9.59
C LEU A 305 -0.98 20.22 10.53
N SER A 306 -2.28 20.42 10.33
CA SER A 306 -3.08 21.39 11.10
C SER A 306 -3.81 20.79 12.30
N ARG A 307 -3.80 19.47 12.47
CA ARG A 307 -4.58 18.77 13.50
C ARG A 307 -3.71 17.88 14.36
N GLN A 308 -4.00 17.89 15.66
CA GLN A 308 -3.57 16.85 16.59
C GLN A 308 -4.82 16.13 17.08
N PHE A 309 -4.72 14.81 17.25
CA PHE A 309 -5.84 13.99 17.70
C PHE A 309 -5.64 13.68 19.18
N GLU A 310 -6.63 14.02 20.00
CA GLU A 310 -6.65 13.60 21.41
C GLU A 310 -7.03 12.12 21.46
N ILE A 311 -6.14 11.26 21.97
CA ILE A 311 -6.44 9.84 22.12
C ILE A 311 -7.07 9.60 23.49
N THR A 312 -8.26 9.02 23.47
CA THR A 312 -8.75 8.25 24.61
C THR A 312 -8.68 6.77 24.22
N PRO A 313 -7.94 5.91 24.93
CA PRO A 313 -8.01 4.47 24.70
C PRO A 313 -9.47 4.03 24.74
N PRO A 314 -9.91 3.15 23.82
CA PRO A 314 -11.32 2.81 23.72
C PRO A 314 -11.76 2.06 24.98
N ASP A 315 -12.98 2.34 25.43
CA ASP A 315 -13.58 1.61 26.55
C ASP A 315 -13.94 0.20 26.08
N LEU A 316 -13.40 -0.79 26.79
CA LEU A 316 -13.67 -2.21 26.57
C LEU A 316 -15.16 -2.54 26.64
N GLU A 317 -15.90 -1.87 27.53
CA GLU A 317 -17.33 -2.11 27.68
C GLU A 317 -18.14 -1.50 26.52
N GLU A 318 -17.71 -0.34 25.98
CA GLU A 318 -18.37 0.30 24.84
C GLU A 318 -18.10 -0.44 23.52
N MET A 319 -16.97 -1.14 23.42
CA MET A 319 -16.61 -1.95 22.25
C MET A 319 -17.15 -3.38 22.27
N ALA A 320 -17.79 -3.81 23.37
CA ALA A 320 -18.37 -5.14 23.46
C ALA A 320 -19.58 -5.23 22.51
N PHE A 321 -19.32 -5.58 21.25
CA PHE A 321 -20.35 -6.05 20.33
C PHE A 321 -21.05 -7.23 21.01
N GLY A 322 -22.37 -7.14 21.16
CA GLY A 322 -23.13 -8.09 21.94
C GLY A 322 -22.94 -9.51 21.40
N ARG A 323 -22.85 -10.53 22.28
CA ARG A 323 -22.73 -11.94 21.84
C ARG A 323 -23.82 -12.39 20.85
N SER A 324 -24.97 -11.70 20.84
CA SER A 324 -26.09 -11.94 19.93
C SER A 324 -25.83 -11.48 18.49
N ASP A 325 -24.92 -10.54 18.27
CA ASP A 325 -24.73 -9.88 16.98
C ASP A 325 -23.83 -10.71 16.04
N TRP A 326 -23.29 -11.82 16.56
CA TRP A 326 -22.37 -12.72 15.86
C TRP A 326 -23.04 -13.89 15.14
N GLU A 327 -24.26 -14.28 15.56
CA GLU A 327 -24.96 -15.47 15.02
C GLU A 327 -25.77 -15.14 13.76
N THR A 328 -26.20 -13.89 13.61
CA THR A 328 -26.76 -13.36 12.37
C THR A 328 -25.69 -12.49 11.76
N ASP A 329 -24.88 -13.03 10.84
CA ASP A 329 -23.94 -12.21 10.08
C ASP A 329 -24.74 -11.32 9.13
N PRO A 330 -24.91 -10.01 9.39
CA PRO A 330 -25.62 -9.15 8.44
C PRO A 330 -24.78 -8.90 7.17
N TYR A 331 -23.53 -9.37 7.13
CA TYR A 331 -22.57 -9.12 6.06
C TYR A 331 -22.32 -10.32 5.14
N ALA A 332 -23.00 -11.45 5.36
CA ALA A 332 -22.85 -12.66 4.54
C ALA A 332 -23.19 -12.43 3.05
N ASP A 333 -23.94 -11.37 2.73
CA ASP A 333 -24.32 -11.00 1.36
C ASP A 333 -23.34 -10.03 0.66
N TYR A 334 -22.22 -9.64 1.29
CA TYR A 334 -21.29 -8.64 0.74
C TYR A 334 -20.72 -9.02 -0.65
N ASP A 335 -20.55 -10.32 -0.92
CA ASP A 335 -20.10 -10.82 -2.23
C ASP A 335 -21.11 -10.54 -3.37
N THR A 336 -22.39 -10.35 -3.04
CA THR A 336 -23.43 -10.07 -4.05
C THR A 336 -23.63 -8.58 -4.33
N VAL A 337 -23.39 -7.70 -3.36
CA VAL A 337 -23.68 -6.26 -3.53
C VAL A 337 -22.61 -5.55 -4.36
N SER A 338 -21.34 -5.95 -4.24
CA SER A 338 -20.25 -5.36 -5.06
C SER A 338 -20.38 -5.68 -6.55
N SER A 339 -21.12 -6.73 -6.92
CA SER A 339 -21.40 -7.09 -8.31
C SER A 339 -22.76 -6.61 -8.85
N GLN A 340 -23.66 -6.12 -7.98
CA GLN A 340 -25.03 -5.74 -8.37
C GLN A 340 -25.35 -4.25 -8.32
N GLN A 341 -24.51 -3.38 -7.73
CA GLN A 341 -24.62 -1.94 -7.98
C GLN A 341 -24.02 -1.61 -9.34
N GLY A 342 -24.87 -1.68 -10.36
CA GLY A 342 -24.56 -1.30 -11.73
C GLY A 342 -24.18 0.17 -11.85
N ASP A 343 -22.88 0.45 -11.85
CA ASP A 343 -22.33 1.50 -12.69
C ASP A 343 -22.16 0.87 -14.09
N GLU A 344 -22.99 1.32 -15.04
CA GLU A 344 -22.88 0.94 -16.45
C GLU A 344 -21.50 1.36 -16.99
N ASP A 345 -20.58 0.40 -17.05
CA ASP A 345 -19.32 0.52 -17.78
C ASP A 345 -19.61 0.42 -19.28
N PRO A 346 -19.19 1.38 -20.14
CA PRO A 346 -19.34 1.26 -21.58
C PRO A 346 -18.41 0.17 -22.12
N THR A 347 -18.93 -1.06 -22.19
CA THR A 347 -18.56 -2.11 -23.14
C THR A 347 -17.05 -2.35 -23.31
N PHE A 348 -16.49 -3.24 -22.50
CA PHE A 348 -15.53 -4.20 -23.01
C PHE A 348 -16.32 -5.40 -23.57
N GLU A 349 -16.44 -5.49 -24.89
CA GLU A 349 -16.88 -6.71 -25.55
C GLU A 349 -15.93 -7.85 -25.15
N LYS A 350 -16.49 -8.91 -24.54
CA LYS A 350 -15.82 -10.19 -24.40
C LYS A 350 -15.47 -10.70 -25.80
N VAL A 351 -14.20 -10.59 -26.18
CA VAL A 351 -13.68 -11.32 -27.33
C VAL A 351 -13.69 -12.81 -26.98
N ASP A 352 -14.43 -13.58 -27.76
CA ASP A 352 -14.50 -15.04 -27.66
C ASP A 352 -13.18 -15.66 -28.16
N GLU A 353 -12.28 -16.01 -27.25
CA GLU A 353 -10.94 -16.57 -27.54
C GLU A 353 -10.95 -18.01 -28.09
N ARG A 354 -12.06 -18.50 -28.65
CA ARG A 354 -12.13 -19.83 -29.29
C ARG A 354 -12.09 -19.84 -30.82
N SER A 355 -11.60 -18.77 -31.45
CA SER A 355 -11.48 -18.72 -32.92
C SER A 355 -10.13 -18.22 -33.44
N LEU A 356 -9.01 -18.79 -32.98
CA LEU A 356 -7.70 -18.59 -33.62
C LEU A 356 -6.95 -19.91 -33.82
N LEU A 357 -7.52 -20.79 -34.63
CA LEU A 357 -6.79 -21.78 -35.42
C LEU A 357 -7.45 -21.87 -36.80
N GLY A 358 -6.92 -21.13 -37.77
CA GLY A 358 -7.39 -21.19 -39.16
C GLY A 358 -6.65 -20.22 -40.07
N ASN A 359 -5.78 -20.78 -40.90
CA ASN A 359 -5.03 -20.15 -42.00
C ASN A 359 -5.88 -19.17 -42.86
N ASP A 360 -5.32 -18.04 -43.28
CA ASP A 360 -4.86 -17.86 -44.68
C ASP A 360 -4.36 -16.43 -45.01
N SER A 361 -3.33 -16.43 -45.86
CA SER A 361 -2.88 -15.40 -46.81
C SER A 361 -2.59 -13.97 -46.36
N PHE A 362 -1.29 -13.64 -46.35
CA PHE A 362 -0.72 -12.31 -46.51
C PHE A 362 -1.09 -11.70 -47.88
N ASP A 363 -1.62 -10.48 -47.89
CA ASP A 363 -1.55 -9.58 -49.03
C ASP A 363 -1.00 -8.21 -48.58
N SER A 364 -0.06 -7.70 -49.35
CA SER A 364 0.82 -6.59 -49.04
C SER A 364 0.25 -5.28 -49.58
N GLY A 365 -0.10 -4.35 -48.69
CA GLY A 365 -0.49 -2.99 -49.05
C GLY A 365 0.24 -1.96 -48.17
N GLN A 366 1.33 -1.39 -48.71
CA GLN A 366 2.05 -0.26 -48.11
C GLN A 366 1.20 1.02 -48.16
N THR A 367 1.15 1.76 -47.06
CA THR A 367 0.92 3.21 -47.06
C THR A 367 1.92 3.89 -46.14
N GLN A 368 2.83 4.65 -46.75
CA GLN A 368 3.72 5.59 -46.08
C GLN A 368 2.91 6.75 -45.50
N THR A 369 3.09 7.05 -44.22
CA THR A 369 2.83 8.38 -43.65
C THR A 369 4.11 8.89 -43.01
N SER A 370 4.55 10.06 -43.50
CA SER A 370 5.72 10.79 -43.04
C SER A 370 5.53 11.31 -41.62
N TYR A 371 6.40 10.91 -40.70
CA TYR A 371 6.54 11.54 -39.38
C TYR A 371 7.42 12.79 -39.49
N ALA A 372 6.88 13.93 -39.06
CA ALA A 372 7.68 15.11 -38.68
C ALA A 372 7.98 15.00 -37.18
N PRO A 373 9.19 15.37 -36.70
CA PRO A 373 9.50 15.28 -35.28
C PRO A 373 8.80 16.39 -34.47
N PRO A 374 8.29 16.11 -33.26
CA PRO A 374 7.67 17.11 -32.42
C PRO A 374 8.70 17.99 -31.70
N ASP A 375 8.34 19.27 -31.54
CA ASP A 375 9.06 20.29 -30.77
C ASP A 375 9.31 19.84 -29.31
N ILE A 376 10.57 19.92 -28.88
CA ILE A 376 10.99 19.70 -27.49
C ILE A 376 10.46 20.86 -26.63
N ARG A 377 9.47 20.60 -25.78
CA ARG A 377 9.12 21.48 -24.66
C ARG A 377 9.82 20.99 -23.40
N GLN A 378 10.85 21.71 -22.95
CA GLN A 378 11.41 21.54 -21.61
C GLN A 378 10.49 22.19 -20.58
N GLN A 379 10.01 21.42 -19.60
CA GLN A 379 9.38 21.98 -18.40
C GLN A 379 10.47 22.34 -17.40
N GLN A 380 10.58 23.62 -17.07
CA GLN A 380 11.37 24.10 -15.94
C GLN A 380 10.43 24.36 -14.76
N MET A 381 10.76 23.83 -13.58
CA MET A 381 10.14 24.25 -12.32
C MET A 381 11.17 24.99 -11.49
N SER A 382 10.90 26.27 -11.22
CA SER A 382 11.66 27.08 -10.27
C SER A 382 10.78 27.40 -9.08
N GLN A 383 11.26 27.11 -7.86
CA GLN A 383 10.68 27.67 -6.63
C GLN A 383 11.66 28.67 -6.02
N VAL A 384 11.15 29.84 -5.68
CA VAL A 384 11.91 30.92 -5.01
C VAL A 384 11.52 30.93 -3.53
N PHE A 385 12.51 30.79 -2.65
CA PHE A 385 12.29 30.81 -1.20
C PHE A 385 12.50 32.21 -0.59
N PRO A 386 11.88 32.53 0.56
CA PRO A 386 12.17 33.74 1.31
C PRO A 386 13.65 33.74 1.76
N GLY A 387 14.45 34.64 1.19
CA GLY A 387 15.92 34.66 1.37
C GLY A 387 16.70 34.80 0.06
N GLY A 388 16.03 34.67 -1.10
CA GLY A 388 16.64 34.87 -2.43
C GLY A 388 17.29 33.61 -3.02
N SER A 389 17.25 32.49 -2.30
CA SER A 389 17.71 31.18 -2.78
C SER A 389 16.68 30.58 -3.75
N THR A 390 17.17 30.11 -4.89
CA THR A 390 16.37 29.38 -5.90
C THR A 390 16.90 27.96 -5.97
N VAL A 391 16.03 26.98 -5.72
CA VAL A 391 16.38 25.56 -5.88
C VAL A 391 15.82 25.09 -7.22
N VAL A 392 16.68 24.51 -8.06
CA VAL A 392 16.29 23.90 -9.34
C VAL A 392 16.57 22.41 -9.23
N SER A 393 15.52 21.60 -9.28
CA SER A 393 15.63 20.14 -9.31
C SER A 393 15.58 19.67 -10.76
N LEU A 394 16.56 18.85 -11.17
CA LEU A 394 16.62 18.27 -12.51
C LEU A 394 16.27 16.79 -12.41
N ALA A 395 15.10 16.39 -12.91
CA ALA A 395 14.77 14.99 -13.11
C ALA A 395 15.40 14.49 -14.41
N ALA A 396 16.18 13.41 -14.35
CA ALA A 396 16.65 12.74 -15.55
C ALA A 396 15.51 11.90 -16.13
N GLU A 397 15.09 12.17 -17.38
CA GLU A 397 14.22 11.24 -18.12
C GLU A 397 14.99 9.93 -18.42
N PRO A 398 14.33 8.75 -18.26
CA PRO A 398 14.99 7.44 -18.26
C PRO A 398 15.40 6.90 -19.64
N GLU A 399 15.04 7.55 -20.75
CA GLU A 399 15.26 6.99 -22.10
C GLU A 399 15.93 7.98 -23.06
N VAL A 400 17.24 8.22 -22.93
CA VAL A 400 18.03 8.89 -23.99
C VAL A 400 19.48 8.37 -24.01
N GLU A 401 20.00 8.11 -25.21
CA GLU A 401 21.37 7.60 -25.50
C GLU A 401 22.49 8.24 -24.65
N GLU A 402 23.34 7.37 -24.09
CA GLU A 402 24.20 7.58 -22.92
C GLU A 402 25.52 8.36 -23.12
N ASP A 403 25.80 9.00 -24.27
CA ASP A 403 27.18 9.50 -24.55
C ASP A 403 27.31 11.00 -24.88
N ARG A 404 26.38 11.86 -24.41
CA ARG A 404 26.50 13.32 -24.60
C ARG A 404 26.32 14.12 -23.31
N PRO A 405 27.19 15.12 -23.06
CA PRO A 405 27.02 16.02 -21.93
C PRO A 405 25.68 16.75 -22.04
N ARG A 406 24.91 16.77 -20.95
CA ARG A 406 23.64 17.51 -20.89
C ARG A 406 23.94 18.98 -20.55
N GLN A 407 23.24 19.87 -21.23
CA GLN A 407 23.30 21.32 -20.98
C GLN A 407 22.02 21.76 -20.30
N VAL A 408 22.16 22.47 -19.18
CA VAL A 408 21.03 23.16 -18.54
C VAL A 408 21.38 24.63 -18.44
N TRP A 409 20.48 25.46 -18.95
CA TRP A 409 20.54 26.91 -18.80
C TRP A 409 19.83 27.30 -17.51
N LEU A 410 20.60 27.84 -16.56
CA LEU A 410 20.05 28.40 -15.34
C LEU A 410 20.08 29.93 -15.46
N LYS A 411 18.88 30.52 -15.47
CA LYS A 411 18.74 31.97 -15.41
C LYS A 411 18.65 32.40 -13.95
N ALA A 412 19.69 33.04 -13.45
CA ALA A 412 19.74 33.59 -12.10
C ALA A 412 20.21 35.05 -12.15
N PRO A 413 19.76 35.93 -11.24
CA PRO A 413 20.34 37.26 -11.10
C PRO A 413 21.85 37.22 -10.85
N ALA A 414 22.61 38.17 -11.38
CA ALA A 414 24.07 38.24 -11.24
C ALA A 414 24.61 38.27 -9.79
N SER A 415 23.74 38.52 -8.81
CA SER A 415 24.05 38.55 -7.38
C SER A 415 23.61 37.29 -6.61
N SER A 416 23.09 36.27 -7.30
CA SER A 416 22.61 35.04 -6.66
C SER A 416 23.75 34.08 -6.35
N GLU A 417 23.76 33.56 -5.12
CA GLU A 417 24.60 32.43 -4.74
C GLU A 417 23.87 31.15 -5.16
N ILE A 418 24.49 30.34 -6.01
CA ILE A 418 23.91 29.09 -6.52
C ILE A 418 24.65 27.93 -5.86
N GLU A 419 23.93 27.14 -5.07
CA GLU A 419 24.43 25.90 -4.50
C GLU A 419 23.86 24.72 -5.29
N LEU A 420 24.73 23.94 -5.93
CA LEU A 420 24.36 22.73 -6.69
C LEU A 420 24.51 21.50 -5.79
N LEU A 421 23.39 20.96 -5.33
CA LEU A 421 23.35 19.67 -4.64
C LEU A 421 23.27 18.54 -5.67
N VAL A 422 24.40 17.93 -5.96
CA VAL A 422 24.50 16.75 -6.83
C VAL A 422 24.51 15.49 -5.95
N SER A 423 23.66 14.51 -6.25
CA SER A 423 23.61 13.26 -5.46
C SER A 423 24.92 12.47 -5.63
N ALA A 424 25.29 11.70 -4.60
CA ALA A 424 26.65 11.23 -4.33
C ALA A 424 27.33 10.32 -5.37
N ASN A 425 26.70 10.02 -6.52
CA ASN A 425 27.24 9.13 -7.56
C ASN A 425 27.39 9.80 -8.94
N THR A 426 27.42 11.14 -9.02
CA THR A 426 27.63 11.85 -10.29
C THR A 426 28.99 12.58 -10.28
N PRO A 427 29.93 12.29 -11.21
CA PRO A 427 31.19 12.99 -11.25
C PRO A 427 31.02 14.45 -11.72
N LEU A 428 31.94 15.28 -11.23
CA LEU A 428 31.96 16.75 -11.26
C LEU A 428 31.21 17.45 -12.39
N ALA A 429 30.29 18.34 -11.99
CA ALA A 429 29.77 19.40 -12.84
C ALA A 429 30.87 20.46 -13.09
N GLU A 430 31.10 20.83 -14.35
CA GLU A 430 31.94 21.98 -14.69
C GLU A 430 31.02 23.19 -14.88
N VAL A 431 31.18 24.19 -14.03
CA VAL A 431 30.42 25.44 -14.08
C VAL A 431 31.26 26.47 -14.83
N SER A 432 30.79 26.90 -16.00
CA SER A 432 31.49 27.91 -16.80
C SER A 432 30.63 29.17 -16.92
N PRO A 433 31.09 30.34 -16.46
CA PRO A 433 30.37 31.58 -16.69
C PRO A 433 30.37 31.89 -18.19
N ASP A 434 29.18 32.06 -18.79
CA ASP A 434 29.10 32.55 -20.17
C ASP A 434 29.42 34.05 -20.17
N ALA A 435 30.48 34.43 -20.87
CA ALA A 435 30.96 35.81 -20.92
C ALA A 435 30.02 36.77 -21.70
N ARG A 436 28.81 36.32 -22.09
CA ARG A 436 27.88 37.07 -22.96
C ARG A 436 26.49 37.33 -22.36
N SER A 437 26.14 36.78 -21.20
CA SER A 437 24.88 37.10 -20.51
C SER A 437 25.02 36.98 -18.99
N ASP A 438 24.02 37.48 -18.25
CA ASP A 438 23.87 37.26 -16.80
C ASP A 438 23.42 35.81 -16.48
N ASP A 439 23.41 34.90 -17.46
CA ASP A 439 22.99 33.51 -17.28
C ASP A 439 24.19 32.61 -16.97
N LEU A 440 23.93 31.55 -16.20
CA LEU A 440 24.95 30.59 -15.78
C LEU A 440 24.74 29.28 -16.54
N LEU A 441 25.79 28.83 -17.25
CA LEU A 441 25.78 27.56 -17.97
C LEU A 441 26.42 26.48 -17.11
N VAL A 442 25.65 25.45 -16.78
CA VAL A 442 26.11 24.31 -15.98
C VAL A 442 26.20 23.08 -16.87
N TRP A 443 27.37 22.46 -16.89
CA TRP A 443 27.61 21.19 -17.56
C TRP A 443 27.65 20.08 -16.51
N TYR A 444 26.99 18.95 -16.78
CA TYR A 444 27.14 17.77 -15.94
C TYR A 444 27.27 16.49 -16.77
N TRP A 445 28.01 15.53 -16.21
CA TRP A 445 28.26 14.21 -16.78
C TRP A 445 27.58 13.16 -15.92
N LEU A 446 26.85 12.25 -16.54
CA LEU A 446 26.37 11.03 -15.87
C LEU A 446 27.33 9.91 -16.28
N GLU A 447 28.31 9.59 -15.43
CA GLU A 447 29.08 8.34 -15.59
C GLU A 447 28.34 7.19 -14.88
N ARG A 448 28.50 5.97 -15.40
CA ARG A 448 27.95 4.74 -14.80
C ARG A 448 28.65 4.34 -13.50
#